data_AF-A0A353P8T2-F1
#
_entry.id   AF-A0A353P8T2-F1
#
_cell.length_a   1.000
_cell.length_b   1.000
_cell.length_c   1.000
_cell.angle_alpha   90.00
_cell.angle_beta   90.00
_cell.angle_gamma   90.00
#
_symmetry.space_group_name_H-M   'P 1'
#
loop_
_entity.id
_entity.type
_entity.pdbx_description
1 polymer ?
#
loop_
_entity_poly.entity_id
_entity_poly.type
_entity_poly.pdbx_seq_one_letter_code
_entity_poly.pdbx_strand_id
1 'polypeptide(L)'
;MSADGHTLIFIAWDMPHMPWESAALYRADLVDGMPRQVRQIAGGPDRSICQAEFDTQGGVVLLGEVNGWWNPLRWHDGALHNLWTRPIECGFPRWQANMRQLAILEDGRVAWIATQQGQRRLLLLDPATAAATPLDLPWTEYASLSGMGDRLACVAAAPDRRPEVIRISL
;
A
#
# COMPACT_ATOMS: atom_id res chain seq x y z
N MET A 1 -11.13 -3.46 -6.66
CA MET A 1 -12.40 -2.90 -7.17
C MET A 1 -12.91 -1.89 -6.17
N SER A 2 -13.55 -0.82 -6.60
CA SER A 2 -14.18 0.17 -5.71
C SER A 2 -15.36 -0.46 -4.98
N ALA A 3 -15.77 0.13 -3.85
CA ALA A 3 -16.87 -0.39 -3.02
C ALA A 3 -18.20 -0.47 -3.78
N ASP A 4 -18.43 0.44 -4.71
CA ASP A 4 -19.63 0.49 -5.57
C ASP A 4 -19.58 -0.46 -6.78
N GLY A 5 -18.44 -1.13 -7.02
CA GLY A 5 -18.27 -2.07 -8.12
C GLY A 5 -18.05 -1.44 -9.50
N HIS A 6 -18.02 -0.11 -9.63
CA HIS A 6 -17.92 0.55 -10.94
C HIS A 6 -16.49 0.85 -11.40
N THR A 7 -15.49 0.70 -10.53
CA THR A 7 -14.10 1.01 -10.86
C THR A 7 -13.17 -0.15 -10.51
N LEU A 8 -12.28 -0.48 -11.45
CA LEU A 8 -11.18 -1.40 -11.24
C LEU A 8 -9.86 -0.62 -11.18
N ILE A 9 -8.98 -1.01 -10.26
CA ILE A 9 -7.55 -0.67 -10.32
C ILE A 9 -6.74 -1.95 -10.40
N PHE A 10 -5.64 -1.91 -11.15
CA PHE A 10 -4.69 -3.01 -11.26
C PHE A 10 -3.30 -2.46 -11.57
N ILE A 11 -2.28 -3.23 -11.17
CA ILE A 11 -0.89 -2.90 -11.45
C ILE A 11 -0.39 -3.83 -12.55
N ALA A 12 0.23 -3.27 -13.58
CA ALA A 12 0.84 -4.02 -14.67
C ALA A 12 2.27 -3.54 -14.93
N TRP A 13 3.06 -4.42 -15.55
CA TRP A 13 4.41 -4.18 -16.00
C TRP A 13 4.67 -5.04 -17.24
N ASP A 14 5.70 -4.69 -18.00
CA ASP A 14 6.07 -5.37 -19.24
C ASP A 14 7.55 -5.75 -19.22
N MET A 15 7.89 -6.81 -19.97
CA MET A 15 9.29 -7.16 -20.20
C MET A 15 10.00 -6.03 -20.95
N PRO A 16 11.31 -5.79 -20.70
CA PRO A 16 12.21 -6.63 -19.89
C PRO A 16 12.21 -6.29 -18.39
N HIS A 17 11.38 -5.35 -17.95
CA HIS A 17 11.43 -4.85 -16.58
C HIS A 17 10.83 -5.84 -15.59
N MET A 18 11.46 -5.94 -14.42
CA MET A 18 10.85 -6.55 -13.26
C MET A 18 9.89 -5.55 -12.60
N PRO A 19 8.85 -6.01 -11.88
CA PRO A 19 7.84 -5.12 -11.30
C PRO A 19 8.38 -4.14 -10.25
N TRP A 20 9.54 -4.42 -9.65
CA TRP A 20 10.24 -3.48 -8.76
C TRP A 20 11.08 -2.43 -9.49
N GLU A 21 11.32 -2.60 -10.80
CA GLU A 21 12.03 -1.61 -11.63
C GLU A 21 11.03 -0.66 -12.30
N SER A 22 9.94 -1.20 -12.83
CA SER A 22 8.92 -0.43 -13.54
C SER A 22 7.58 -1.13 -13.44
N ALA A 23 6.61 -0.46 -12.80
CA ALA A 23 5.25 -0.96 -12.70
C ALA A 23 4.27 0.21 -12.60
N ALA A 24 3.24 0.18 -13.44
CA ALA A 24 2.25 1.23 -13.53
C ALA A 24 0.93 0.80 -12.88
N LEU A 25 0.27 1.74 -12.21
CA LEU A 25 -1.07 1.61 -11.69
C LEU A 25 -2.08 2.12 -12.72
N TYR A 26 -3.02 1.27 -13.09
CA TYR A 26 -4.11 1.58 -14.01
C TYR A 26 -5.43 1.67 -13.26
N ARG A 27 -6.29 2.56 -13.73
CA ARG A 27 -7.71 2.69 -13.36
C ARG A 27 -8.56 2.44 -14.60
N ALA A 28 -9.64 1.70 -14.45
CA ALA A 28 -10.61 1.45 -15.49
C ALA A 28 -12.03 1.54 -14.93
N ASP A 29 -12.97 1.98 -15.75
CA ASP A 29 -14.39 1.91 -15.42
C ASP A 29 -14.88 0.50 -15.76
N LEU A 30 -15.76 -0.07 -14.94
CA LEU A 30 -16.35 -1.38 -15.16
C LEU A 30 -17.74 -1.20 -15.77
N VAL A 31 -17.92 -1.68 -16.99
CA VAL A 31 -19.19 -1.67 -17.72
C VAL A 31 -19.50 -3.10 -18.10
N ASP A 32 -20.63 -3.64 -17.62
CA ASP A 32 -21.04 -5.04 -17.79
C ASP A 32 -19.94 -6.04 -17.37
N GLY A 33 -19.24 -5.73 -16.27
CA GLY A 33 -18.12 -6.53 -15.75
C GLY A 33 -16.82 -6.44 -16.55
N MET A 34 -16.76 -5.63 -17.62
CA MET A 34 -15.60 -5.48 -18.47
C MET A 34 -14.88 -4.13 -18.23
N PRO A 35 -13.54 -4.11 -18.14
CA PRO A 35 -12.78 -2.87 -18.05
C PRO A 35 -12.91 -2.03 -19.33
N ARG A 36 -13.26 -0.75 -19.16
CA ARG A 36 -13.33 0.29 -20.20
C ARG A 36 -12.52 1.51 -19.75
N GLN A 37 -12.15 2.37 -20.71
CA GLN A 37 -11.44 3.63 -20.43
C GLN A 37 -10.21 3.44 -19.52
N VAL A 38 -9.44 2.39 -19.81
CA VAL A 38 -8.24 2.04 -19.05
C VAL A 38 -7.22 3.16 -19.18
N ARG A 39 -6.78 3.70 -18.05
CA ARG A 39 -5.81 4.79 -18.00
C ARG A 39 -4.79 4.56 -16.89
N GLN A 40 -3.54 4.86 -17.19
CA GLN A 40 -2.48 4.90 -16.19
C GLN A 40 -2.68 6.12 -15.29
N ILE A 41 -2.62 5.93 -13.98
CA ILE A 41 -2.83 6.99 -12.97
C ILE A 41 -1.59 7.22 -12.08
N ALA A 42 -0.67 6.26 -12.00
CA ALA A 42 0.60 6.37 -11.29
C ALA A 42 1.63 5.36 -11.79
N GLY A 43 2.91 5.52 -11.41
CA GLY A 43 4.02 4.67 -11.85
C GLY A 43 4.39 4.86 -13.31
N GLY A 44 5.17 3.92 -13.87
CA GLY A 44 5.59 3.93 -15.27
C GLY A 44 7.10 3.73 -15.43
N PRO A 45 7.70 4.24 -16.51
CA PRO A 45 9.14 4.13 -16.75
C PRO A 45 9.93 4.62 -15.54
N ASP A 46 10.86 3.79 -15.06
CA ASP A 46 11.73 4.04 -13.91
C ASP A 46 10.98 4.44 -12.62
N ARG A 47 9.71 4.03 -12.49
CA ARG A 47 8.87 4.22 -11.30
C ARG A 47 8.00 3.02 -11.03
N SER A 48 8.28 2.31 -9.95
CA SER A 48 7.54 1.14 -9.52
C SER A 48 6.43 1.47 -8.51
N ILE A 49 5.22 0.96 -8.78
CA ILE A 49 4.14 0.83 -7.79
C ILE A 49 4.09 -0.61 -7.29
N CYS A 50 4.19 -0.80 -5.97
CA CYS A 50 4.13 -2.15 -5.37
C CYS A 50 2.75 -2.51 -4.81
N GLN A 51 1.93 -1.58 -4.34
CA GLN A 51 0.56 -1.86 -3.90
C GLN A 51 -0.33 -0.64 -4.10
N ALA A 52 -1.63 -0.86 -4.34
CA ALA A 52 -2.65 0.18 -4.38
C ALA A 52 -3.99 -0.34 -3.85
N GLU A 53 -4.71 0.49 -3.11
CA GLU A 53 -6.01 0.22 -2.52
C GLU A 53 -6.92 1.44 -2.60
N PHE A 54 -8.22 1.23 -2.81
CA PHE A 54 -9.19 2.32 -2.73
C PHE A 54 -9.32 2.81 -1.30
N ASP A 55 -9.32 4.12 -1.09
CA ASP A 55 -9.67 4.70 0.20
C ASP A 55 -11.19 4.85 0.37
N THR A 56 -11.59 5.27 1.57
CA THR A 56 -13.01 5.45 1.92
C THR A 56 -13.64 6.70 1.31
N GLN A 57 -12.85 7.56 0.65
CA GLN A 57 -13.26 8.83 0.05
C GLN A 57 -13.28 8.78 -1.49
N GLY A 58 -13.09 7.61 -2.10
CA GLY A 58 -13.10 7.44 -3.56
C GLY A 58 -11.75 7.71 -4.23
N GLY A 59 -10.71 8.01 -3.46
CA GLY A 59 -9.32 8.04 -3.90
C GLY A 59 -8.65 6.68 -3.88
N VAL A 60 -7.34 6.67 -4.14
CA VAL A 60 -6.51 5.46 -4.10
C VAL A 60 -5.25 5.75 -3.29
N VAL A 61 -4.98 4.97 -2.25
CA VAL A 61 -3.70 4.98 -1.55
C VAL A 61 -2.80 3.92 -2.17
N LEU A 62 -1.54 4.27 -2.39
CA LEU A 62 -0.58 3.40 -3.04
C LEU A 62 0.82 3.55 -2.44
N LEU A 63 1.64 2.53 -2.63
CA LEU A 63 3.07 2.55 -2.33
C LEU A 63 3.83 2.69 -3.64
N GLY A 64 4.51 3.82 -3.81
CA GLY A 64 5.19 4.20 -5.05
C GLY A 64 6.52 4.89 -4.80
N GLU A 65 7.41 4.87 -5.78
CA GLU A 65 8.74 5.46 -5.65
C GLU A 65 8.72 6.99 -5.61
N VAL A 66 9.34 7.54 -4.58
CA VAL A 66 9.58 8.96 -4.37
C VAL A 66 11.02 9.13 -3.90
N ASN A 67 11.83 9.86 -4.67
CA ASN A 67 13.24 10.13 -4.34
C ASN A 67 14.07 8.85 -4.07
N GLY A 68 13.79 7.77 -4.80
CA GLY A 68 14.51 6.50 -4.69
C GLY A 68 14.07 5.59 -3.54
N TRP A 69 12.95 5.89 -2.88
CA TRP A 69 12.35 5.05 -1.83
C TRP A 69 10.87 4.82 -2.11
N TRP A 70 10.34 3.64 -1.80
CA TRP A 70 8.88 3.47 -1.80
C TRP A 70 8.27 4.21 -0.61
N ASN A 71 7.29 5.07 -0.89
CA ASN A 71 6.56 5.85 0.10
C ASN A 71 5.04 5.79 -0.16
N PRO A 72 4.20 5.99 0.87
CA PRO A 72 2.75 6.06 0.71
C PRO A 72 2.35 7.38 0.02
N LEU A 73 1.55 7.24 -1.03
CA LEU A 73 0.96 8.32 -1.82
C LEU A 73 -0.55 8.15 -1.86
N ARG A 74 -1.26 9.24 -2.18
CA ARG A 74 -2.69 9.23 -2.49
C ARG A 74 -2.91 9.80 -3.88
N TRP A 75 -3.63 9.07 -4.71
CA TRP A 75 -4.20 9.59 -5.94
C TRP A 75 -5.64 10.04 -5.69
N HIS A 76 -5.95 11.28 -6.02
CA HIS A 76 -7.28 11.88 -5.87
C HIS A 76 -7.45 12.99 -6.93
N ASP A 77 -8.64 13.12 -7.51
CA ASP A 77 -8.95 14.14 -8.53
C ASP A 77 -7.92 14.26 -9.67
N GLY A 78 -7.37 13.13 -10.13
CA GLY A 78 -6.40 13.11 -11.23
C GLY A 78 -4.98 13.50 -10.84
N ALA A 79 -4.71 13.81 -9.57
CA ALA A 79 -3.40 14.19 -9.06
C ALA A 79 -2.86 13.18 -8.05
N LEU A 80 -1.54 13.08 -7.97
CA LEU A 80 -0.83 12.26 -6.99
C LEU A 80 -0.24 13.16 -5.90
N HIS A 81 -0.48 12.80 -4.64
CA HIS A 81 -0.06 13.53 -3.46
C HIS A 81 0.76 12.62 -2.55
N ASN A 82 1.85 13.14 -1.98
CA ASN A 82 2.58 12.41 -0.95
C ASN A 82 1.77 12.40 0.34
N LEU A 83 1.49 11.22 0.90
CA LEU A 83 0.93 11.12 2.26
C LEU A 83 2.03 11.28 3.30
N TRP A 84 3.18 10.68 3.02
CA TRP A 84 4.33 10.72 3.90
C TRP A 84 5.60 10.41 3.12
N THR A 85 6.65 11.20 3.31
CA THR A 85 7.92 11.05 2.57
C THR A 85 9.10 10.99 3.52
N ARG A 86 9.84 9.88 3.48
CA ARG A 86 11.10 9.67 4.21
C ARG A 86 12.00 8.70 3.44
N PRO A 87 13.33 8.75 3.66
CA PRO A 87 14.26 7.79 3.08
C PRO A 87 14.22 6.45 3.83
N ILE A 88 13.05 5.80 3.80
CA ILE A 88 12.82 4.44 4.33
C ILE A 88 11.95 3.65 3.36
N GLU A 89 12.12 2.34 3.31
CA GLU A 89 11.34 1.50 2.40
C GLU A 89 9.97 1.21 2.98
N CYS A 90 8.92 1.80 2.39
CA CYS A 90 7.53 1.46 2.74
C CYS A 90 6.96 0.34 1.84
N GLY A 91 7.70 -0.03 0.80
CA GLY A 91 7.39 -1.12 -0.13
C GLY A 91 8.45 -2.23 -0.08
N PHE A 92 8.20 -3.33 -0.77
CA PHE A 92 9.22 -4.35 -1.05
C PHE A 92 9.06 -4.90 -2.47
N PRO A 93 10.09 -5.58 -3.01
CA PRO A 93 10.01 -6.20 -4.32
C PRO A 93 8.84 -7.18 -4.41
N ARG A 94 7.99 -6.97 -5.42
CA ARG A 94 6.83 -7.83 -5.68
C ARG A 94 7.22 -9.07 -6.47
N TRP A 95 7.42 -10.18 -5.76
CA TRP A 95 7.63 -11.49 -6.36
C TRP A 95 6.34 -12.18 -6.79
N GLN A 96 5.21 -11.86 -6.13
CA GLN A 96 3.90 -12.44 -6.39
C GLN A 96 2.84 -11.33 -6.43
N ALA A 97 1.75 -11.58 -7.17
CA ALA A 97 0.57 -10.73 -7.08
C ALA A 97 -0.03 -10.77 -5.67
N ASN A 98 -0.70 -9.70 -5.26
CA ASN A 98 -1.45 -9.62 -4.01
C ASN A 98 -0.61 -9.74 -2.71
N MET A 99 0.69 -9.45 -2.75
CA MET A 99 1.45 -9.21 -1.52
C MET A 99 0.96 -7.92 -0.85
N ARG A 100 0.66 -7.97 0.46
CA ARG A 100 0.05 -6.86 1.21
C ARG A 100 0.99 -6.29 2.28
N GLN A 101 1.33 -5.01 2.15
CA GLN A 101 2.07 -4.18 3.08
C GLN A 101 1.29 -3.00 3.60
N LEU A 102 0.32 -2.52 2.82
CA LEU A 102 -0.54 -1.38 3.14
C LEU A 102 -1.93 -1.90 3.52
N ALA A 103 -2.60 -1.20 4.43
CA ALA A 103 -4.02 -1.37 4.71
C ALA A 103 -4.65 -0.02 5.03
N ILE A 104 -5.94 0.13 4.70
CA ILE A 104 -6.74 1.33 4.98
C ILE A 104 -7.86 0.94 5.95
N LEU A 105 -8.05 1.73 7.00
CA LEU A 105 -9.13 1.56 7.97
C LEU A 105 -10.37 2.37 7.58
N GLU A 106 -11.52 2.04 8.18
CA GLU A 106 -12.80 2.69 7.86
C GLU A 106 -12.81 4.18 8.20
N ASP A 107 -12.08 4.58 9.23
CA ASP A 107 -11.91 5.99 9.64
C ASP A 107 -10.88 6.76 8.78
N GLY A 108 -10.30 6.12 7.77
CA GLY A 108 -9.34 6.72 6.85
C GLY A 108 -7.89 6.71 7.34
N ARG A 109 -7.61 6.15 8.52
CA ARG A 109 -6.22 5.85 8.92
C ARG A 109 -5.60 4.85 7.95
N VAL A 110 -4.30 5.03 7.71
CA VAL A 110 -3.54 4.21 6.77
C VAL A 110 -2.40 3.55 7.51
N ALA A 111 -2.31 2.23 7.45
CA ALA A 111 -1.21 1.47 8.04
C ALA A 111 -0.33 0.88 6.95
N TRP A 112 0.98 0.83 7.19
CA TRP A 112 1.88 0.08 6.32
C TRP A 112 3.10 -0.50 7.04
N ILE A 113 3.66 -1.55 6.45
CA ILE A 113 4.91 -2.16 6.89
C ILE A 113 6.07 -1.42 6.22
N ALA A 114 6.95 -0.83 7.03
CA ALA A 114 8.17 -0.18 6.56
C ALA A 114 9.42 -0.91 7.04
N THR A 115 10.50 -0.81 6.26
CA THR A 115 11.83 -1.33 6.58
C THR A 115 12.82 -0.17 6.69
N GLN A 116 13.51 -0.09 7.82
CA GLN A 116 14.57 0.88 8.07
C GLN A 116 15.74 0.17 8.73
N GLN A 117 16.95 0.34 8.19
CA GLN A 117 18.16 -0.31 8.71
C GLN A 117 17.99 -1.83 8.90
N GLY A 118 17.28 -2.48 7.97
CA GLY A 118 17.03 -3.93 8.00
C GLY A 118 15.97 -4.40 9.01
N GLN A 119 15.32 -3.49 9.74
CA GLN A 119 14.25 -3.84 10.69
C GLN A 119 12.88 -3.43 10.15
N ARG A 120 11.89 -4.30 10.29
CA ARG A 120 10.50 -4.00 9.93
C ARG A 120 9.74 -3.36 11.09
N ARG A 121 8.87 -2.41 10.75
CA ARG A 121 7.94 -1.76 11.68
C ARG A 121 6.59 -1.56 11.02
N LEU A 122 5.53 -1.60 11.82
CA LEU A 122 4.19 -1.24 11.38
C LEU A 122 3.97 0.23 11.73
N LEU A 123 3.79 1.07 10.71
CA LEU A 123 3.49 2.49 10.84
C LEU A 123 1.98 2.71 10.67
N LEU A 124 1.43 3.67 11.41
CA LEU A 124 0.06 4.13 11.31
C LEU A 124 0.07 5.64 11.06
N LEU A 125 -0.54 6.07 9.96
CA LEU A 125 -0.82 7.47 9.64
C LEU A 125 -2.23 7.82 10.07
N ASP A 126 -2.32 8.85 10.90
CA ASP A 126 -3.58 9.50 11.24
C ASP A 126 -3.81 10.69 10.27
N PRO A 127 -4.88 10.67 9.45
CA PRO A 127 -5.17 11.76 8.52
C PRO A 127 -5.49 13.08 9.23
N ALA A 128 -5.96 13.05 10.48
CA ALA A 128 -6.28 14.26 11.24
C ALA A 128 -5.02 15.03 11.67
N THR A 129 -3.92 14.32 11.94
CA THR A 129 -2.65 14.92 12.38
C THR A 129 -1.59 14.96 11.28
N ALA A 130 -1.80 14.24 10.18
CA ALA A 130 -0.82 13.98 9.14
C ALA A 130 0.51 13.38 9.68
N ALA A 131 0.46 12.74 10.86
CA ALA A 131 1.61 12.13 11.50
C ALA A 131 1.56 10.61 11.33
N ALA A 132 2.69 10.05 10.90
CA ALA A 132 2.89 8.60 10.88
C ALA A 132 3.71 8.18 12.09
N THR A 133 3.17 7.29 12.91
CA THR A 133 3.81 6.78 14.13
C THR A 133 4.00 5.27 14.07
N PRO A 134 5.14 4.73 14.53
CA PRO A 134 5.27 3.28 14.72
C PRO A 134 4.34 2.81 15.82
N LEU A 135 3.69 1.67 15.59
CA LEU A 135 2.95 0.98 16.65
C LEU A 135 3.93 0.30 17.61
N ASP A 136 3.72 0.51 18.90
CA ASP A 136 4.53 -0.11 19.96
C ASP A 136 4.08 -1.56 20.16
N LEU A 137 4.73 -2.47 19.44
CA LEU A 137 4.38 -3.87 19.37
C LEU A 137 5.63 -4.73 19.58
N PRO A 138 5.52 -5.88 20.27
CA PRO A 138 6.66 -6.69 20.66
C PRO A 138 7.23 -7.58 19.53
N TRP A 139 6.82 -7.38 18.27
CA TRP A 139 7.30 -8.11 17.10
C TRP A 139 8.25 -7.25 16.24
N THR A 140 9.16 -7.89 15.53
CA THR A 140 10.19 -7.21 14.71
C THR A 140 10.06 -7.51 13.22
N GLU A 141 9.16 -8.43 12.86
CA GLU A 141 8.87 -8.83 11.48
C GLU A 141 7.37 -8.84 11.25
N TYR A 142 6.95 -8.38 10.07
CA TYR A 142 5.54 -8.24 9.69
C TYR A 142 5.34 -8.58 8.22
N ALA A 143 4.21 -9.23 7.89
CA ALA A 143 3.78 -9.54 6.53
C ALA A 143 2.25 -9.67 6.44
N SER A 144 1.72 -9.65 5.22
CA SER A 144 0.30 -9.94 4.93
C SER A 144 -0.66 -9.03 5.70
N LEU A 145 -0.45 -7.72 5.63
CA LEU A 145 -1.25 -6.74 6.36
C LEU A 145 -2.67 -6.63 5.77
N SER A 146 -3.67 -6.53 6.65
CA SER A 146 -5.06 -6.28 6.31
C SER A 146 -5.72 -5.40 7.38
N GLY A 147 -6.73 -4.62 6.99
CA GLY A 147 -7.52 -3.75 7.86
C GLY A 147 -9.01 -4.05 7.75
N MET A 148 -9.74 -3.91 8.86
CA MET A 148 -11.19 -4.02 8.94
C MET A 148 -11.71 -3.24 10.14
N GLY A 149 -12.67 -2.32 9.94
CA GLY A 149 -13.12 -1.43 11.00
C GLY A 149 -11.96 -0.60 11.56
N ASP A 150 -11.77 -0.74 12.87
CA ASP A 150 -10.71 -0.12 13.69
C ASP A 150 -9.54 -1.07 13.98
N ARG A 151 -9.42 -2.17 13.24
CA ARG A 151 -8.44 -3.23 13.52
C ARG A 151 -7.55 -3.53 12.34
N LEU A 152 -6.33 -3.92 12.67
CA LEU A 152 -5.39 -4.54 11.74
C LEU A 152 -5.23 -6.02 12.06
N ALA A 153 -4.95 -6.80 11.04
CA ALA A 153 -4.47 -8.17 11.16
C ALA A 153 -3.24 -8.37 10.26
N CYS A 154 -2.25 -9.12 10.74
CA CYS A 154 -1.06 -9.46 9.97
C CYS A 154 -0.40 -10.72 10.51
N VAL A 155 0.56 -11.25 9.75
CA VAL A 155 1.50 -12.26 10.25
C VAL A 155 2.69 -11.52 10.86
N ALA A 156 3.02 -11.82 12.11
CA ALA A 156 4.12 -11.19 12.83
C ALA A 156 5.07 -12.23 13.44
N ALA A 157 6.35 -11.89 13.58
CA ALA A 157 7.37 -12.74 14.18
C ALA A 157 8.40 -11.91 14.96
N ALA A 158 9.18 -12.57 15.81
CA ALA A 158 10.26 -11.97 16.60
C ALA A 158 11.41 -13.00 16.77
N PRO A 159 12.63 -12.59 17.19
CA PRO A 159 13.74 -13.53 17.36
C PRO A 159 13.45 -14.67 18.35
N ASP A 160 12.57 -14.42 19.32
CA ASP A 160 12.12 -15.36 20.35
C ASP A 160 10.76 -16.00 20.05
N ARG A 161 10.10 -15.68 18.92
CA ARG A 161 8.73 -16.11 18.61
C ARG A 161 8.57 -16.51 17.14
N ARG A 162 7.93 -17.66 16.93
CA ARG A 162 7.58 -18.12 15.58
C ARG A 162 6.52 -17.21 14.94
N PRO A 163 6.41 -17.20 13.60
CA PRO A 163 5.35 -16.45 12.93
C PRO A 163 3.95 -16.85 13.42
N GLU A 164 3.15 -15.85 13.76
CA GLU A 164 1.77 -16.00 14.22
C GLU A 164 0.86 -14.96 13.58
N VAL A 165 -0.43 -15.25 13.49
CA VAL A 165 -1.43 -14.26 13.07
C VAL A 165 -1.81 -13.43 14.28
N ILE A 166 -1.58 -12.13 14.21
CA ILE A 166 -1.93 -11.18 15.26
C ILE A 166 -3.07 -10.28 14.83
N ARG A 167 -3.82 -9.80 15.82
CA ARG A 167 -4.84 -8.76 15.65
C ARG A 167 -4.44 -7.57 16.52
N ILE A 168 -4.46 -6.38 15.95
CA ILE A 168 -4.13 -5.12 16.62
C ILE A 168 -5.40 -4.26 16.65
N SER A 169 -5.76 -3.75 17.82
CA SER A 169 -6.87 -2.79 17.99
C SER A 169 -6.26 -1.40 18.16
N LEU A 170 -6.81 -0.40 17.49
CA LEU A 170 -6.22 0.93 17.32
C LEU A 170 -7.09 2.05 17.86
#